data_AF-A0A556VXM8-F1
#
_entry.id   AF-A0A556VXM8-F1
#
_cell.length_a   1.000
_cell.length_b   1.000
_cell.length_c   1.000
_cell.angle_alpha   90.00
_cell.angle_beta   90.00
_cell.angle_gamma   90.00
#
_symmetry.space_group_name_H-M   'P 1'
#
loop_
_entity.id
_entity.type
_entity.pdbx_description
1 polymer ?
#
loop_
_entity_poly.entity_id
_entity_poly.type
_entity_poly.pdbx_seq_one_letter_code
_entity_poly.pdbx_strand_id
1 'polypeptide(L)'
;MLNIMEEYDWHVFSIVTSKFPGYQDFIAILKTTVDNSFVGWDLQHTITLDAVDGIDGGRSQLQLKKLQSPVILLYCSKDEAAYILEEARSLGLTGFGYIWIVPSLTTGNPDITPDEFPAGMISVSYDDWDYPLEARVRDGLGIITTAAAAMLKEFGDIPEAKTSCYGQMEKTKLPPSALHK
;
A
#
# COMPACT_ATOMS: atom_id res chain seq x y z
N MET A 1 1.59 9.80 4.11
CA MET A 1 1.31 10.49 2.83
C MET A 1 0.72 11.86 3.08
N LEU A 2 -0.51 11.97 3.64
CA LEU A 2 -1.11 13.29 3.91
C LEU A 2 -0.25 14.20 4.80
N ASN A 3 0.35 13.68 5.88
CA ASN A 3 1.26 14.48 6.71
C ASN A 3 2.47 15.04 5.95
N ILE A 4 2.98 14.32 4.92
CA ILE A 4 4.07 14.83 4.07
C ILE A 4 3.53 16.02 3.27
N MET A 5 2.34 15.87 2.68
CA MET A 5 1.73 16.92 1.89
C MET A 5 1.40 18.16 2.73
N GLU A 6 0.94 17.98 3.96
CA GLU A 6 0.64 19.07 4.90
C GLU A 6 1.91 19.86 5.24
N GLU A 7 3.02 19.18 5.52
CA GLU A 7 4.31 19.81 5.84
C GLU A 7 4.85 20.69 4.70
N TYR A 8 4.53 20.35 3.45
CA TYR A 8 4.99 21.08 2.25
C TYR A 8 3.90 21.95 1.61
N ASP A 9 2.77 22.18 2.30
CA ASP A 9 1.62 22.94 1.78
C ASP A 9 1.04 22.40 0.45
N TRP A 10 1.17 21.10 0.19
CA TRP A 10 0.66 20.44 -1.01
C TRP A 10 -0.81 20.04 -0.87
N HIS A 11 -1.69 21.04 -0.80
CA HIS A 11 -3.11 20.82 -0.55
C HIS A 11 -3.92 20.33 -1.76
N VAL A 12 -3.40 20.52 -2.98
CA VAL A 12 -4.07 20.15 -4.24
C VAL A 12 -3.51 18.84 -4.79
N PHE A 13 -4.34 17.80 -4.88
CA PHE A 13 -3.87 16.47 -5.30
C PHE A 13 -4.92 15.63 -6.02
N SER A 14 -4.47 14.56 -6.68
CA SER A 14 -5.33 13.51 -7.24
C SER A 14 -4.92 12.13 -6.75
N ILE A 15 -5.88 11.21 -6.75
CA ILE A 15 -5.67 9.80 -6.42
C ILE A 15 -5.75 8.98 -7.71
N VAL A 16 -4.75 8.15 -7.96
CA VAL A 16 -4.73 7.16 -9.03
C VAL A 16 -4.56 5.78 -8.38
N THR A 17 -5.39 4.82 -8.76
CA THR A 17 -5.25 3.44 -8.27
C THR A 17 -5.33 2.45 -9.42
N SER A 18 -4.73 1.27 -9.27
CA SER A 18 -5.17 0.08 -10.01
C SER A 18 -6.34 -0.58 -9.28
N LYS A 19 -6.74 -1.78 -9.73
CA LYS A 19 -7.66 -2.67 -9.01
C LYS A 19 -6.93 -3.59 -8.01
N PHE A 20 -5.69 -3.28 -7.64
CA PHE A 20 -4.92 -4.07 -6.67
C PHE A 20 -5.68 -4.17 -5.32
N PRO A 21 -5.70 -5.35 -4.67
CA PRO A 21 -6.42 -5.53 -3.41
C PRO A 21 -6.05 -4.47 -2.36
N GLY A 22 -7.06 -3.83 -1.77
CA GLY A 22 -6.89 -2.73 -0.82
C GLY A 22 -7.07 -1.32 -1.40
N TYR A 23 -7.24 -1.17 -2.72
CA TYR A 23 -7.42 0.15 -3.35
C TYR A 23 -8.67 0.91 -2.85
N GLN A 24 -9.76 0.21 -2.55
CA GLN A 24 -10.98 0.82 -2.02
C GLN A 24 -10.76 1.40 -0.63
N ASP A 25 -10.07 0.65 0.23
CA ASP A 25 -9.71 1.10 1.57
C ASP A 25 -8.76 2.30 1.51
N PHE A 26 -7.78 2.27 0.59
CA PHE A 26 -6.88 3.39 0.35
C PHE A 26 -7.64 4.67 -0.02
N ILE A 27 -8.57 4.60 -0.99
CA ILE A 27 -9.41 5.73 -1.38
C ILE A 27 -10.30 6.19 -0.21
N ALA A 28 -10.93 5.25 0.49
CA ALA A 28 -11.86 5.55 1.58
C ALA A 28 -11.15 6.27 2.73
N ILE A 29 -9.99 5.76 3.17
CA ILE A 29 -9.19 6.36 4.24
C ILE A 29 -8.77 7.79 3.86
N LEU A 30 -8.28 8.01 2.64
CA LEU A 30 -7.87 9.34 2.19
C LEU A 30 -9.05 10.32 2.15
N LYS A 31 -10.18 9.92 1.56
CA LYS A 31 -11.37 10.77 1.49
C LYS A 31 -11.91 11.10 2.87
N THR A 32 -12.10 10.09 3.72
CA THR A 32 -12.57 10.30 5.10
C THR A 32 -11.60 11.17 5.90
N THR A 33 -10.29 11.03 5.73
CA THR A 33 -9.31 11.86 6.44
C THR A 33 -9.37 13.31 5.97
N VAL A 34 -9.46 13.53 4.66
CA VAL A 34 -9.57 14.86 4.05
C VAL A 34 -10.87 15.57 4.44
N ASP A 35 -12.01 14.88 4.35
CA ASP A 35 -13.33 15.44 4.65
C ASP A 35 -13.48 15.86 6.12
N ASN A 36 -12.75 15.20 7.03
CA ASN A 36 -12.75 15.50 8.46
C ASN A 36 -11.58 16.40 8.90
N SER A 37 -10.82 16.95 7.96
CA SER A 37 -9.66 17.81 8.23
C SER A 37 -10.01 19.29 8.05
N PHE A 38 -9.35 20.16 8.83
CA PHE A 38 -9.46 21.63 8.70
C PHE A 38 -8.39 22.25 7.78
N VAL A 39 -7.54 21.44 7.16
CA VAL A 39 -6.40 21.90 6.33
C VAL A 39 -6.87 22.53 5.01
N GLY A 40 -8.07 22.20 4.52
CA GLY A 40 -8.60 22.76 3.27
C GLY A 40 -8.03 22.06 2.02
N TRP A 41 -7.95 20.73 2.06
CA TRP A 41 -7.52 19.91 0.94
C TRP A 41 -8.42 20.07 -0.30
N ASP A 42 -7.81 20.03 -1.48
CA ASP A 42 -8.48 20.01 -2.79
C ASP A 42 -8.16 18.70 -3.52
N LEU A 43 -9.05 17.71 -3.38
CA LEU A 43 -8.99 16.45 -4.11
C LEU A 43 -9.66 16.61 -5.48
N GLN A 44 -8.87 16.73 -6.55
CA GLN A 44 -9.38 17.03 -7.89
C GLN A 44 -9.95 15.79 -8.60
N HIS A 45 -9.20 14.70 -8.61
CA HIS A 45 -9.60 13.48 -9.32
C HIS A 45 -9.34 12.22 -8.50
N THR A 46 -10.23 11.24 -8.65
CA THR A 46 -10.01 9.85 -8.23
C THR A 46 -10.16 8.97 -9.46
N ILE A 47 -9.06 8.37 -9.91
CA ILE A 47 -9.00 7.56 -11.14
C ILE A 47 -8.64 6.14 -10.75
N THR A 48 -9.45 5.17 -11.15
CA THR A 48 -9.12 3.76 -11.03
C THR A 48 -8.87 3.19 -12.42
N LEU A 49 -7.66 2.71 -12.64
CA LEU A 49 -7.20 2.10 -13.89
C LEU A 49 -7.35 0.58 -13.81
N ASP A 50 -7.71 -0.04 -14.93
CA ASP A 50 -7.61 -1.47 -15.09
C ASP A 50 -6.22 -1.78 -15.65
N ALA A 51 -5.31 -2.27 -14.81
CA ALA A 51 -3.94 -2.55 -15.24
C ALA A 51 -3.83 -3.83 -16.09
N VAL A 52 -4.89 -4.64 -16.15
CA VAL A 52 -4.98 -5.81 -17.04
C VAL A 52 -5.28 -5.39 -18.49
N ASP A 53 -5.81 -4.18 -18.70
CA ASP A 53 -6.11 -3.60 -20.02
C ASP A 53 -4.85 -3.12 -20.77
N GLY A 54 -3.64 -3.59 -20.42
CA GLY A 54 -2.37 -3.34 -21.13
C GLY A 54 -2.36 -3.72 -22.62
N ILE A 55 -3.47 -4.22 -23.15
CA ILE A 55 -3.72 -4.54 -24.56
C ILE A 55 -4.33 -3.34 -25.31
N ASP A 56 -5.08 -2.45 -24.63
CA ASP A 56 -5.82 -1.32 -25.22
C ASP A 56 -5.35 0.04 -24.64
N GLY A 57 -4.03 0.29 -24.61
CA GLY A 57 -3.34 1.43 -23.94
C GLY A 57 -3.93 2.85 -24.13
N GLY A 58 -4.86 3.06 -25.06
CA GLY A 58 -5.61 4.30 -25.17
C GLY A 58 -6.53 4.63 -23.97
N ARG A 59 -7.06 3.64 -23.23
CA ARG A 59 -7.99 3.93 -22.11
C ARG A 59 -7.28 4.48 -20.87
N SER A 60 -6.14 3.91 -20.50
CA SER A 60 -5.32 4.39 -19.38
C SER A 60 -4.82 5.81 -19.65
N GLN A 61 -4.27 6.05 -20.85
CA GLN A 61 -3.83 7.38 -21.27
C GLN A 61 -4.94 8.42 -21.22
N LEU A 62 -6.16 8.07 -21.68
CA LEU A 62 -7.29 9.00 -21.68
C LEU A 62 -7.71 9.40 -20.26
N GLN A 63 -7.65 8.47 -19.30
CA GLN A 63 -7.94 8.80 -17.90
C GLN A 63 -6.82 9.66 -17.30
N LEU A 64 -5.55 9.29 -17.51
CA LEU A 64 -4.39 10.01 -16.99
C LEU A 64 -4.30 11.46 -17.52
N LYS A 65 -4.72 11.73 -18.76
CA LYS A 65 -4.81 13.09 -19.32
C LYS A 65 -5.68 14.06 -18.52
N LYS A 66 -6.57 13.57 -17.64
CA LYS A 66 -7.39 14.41 -16.77
C LYS A 66 -6.60 15.01 -15.60
N LEU A 67 -5.42 14.46 -15.29
CA LEU A 67 -4.62 14.90 -14.15
C LEU A 67 -4.03 16.29 -14.41
N GLN A 68 -4.40 17.23 -13.54
CA GLN A 68 -3.89 18.61 -13.53
C GLN A 68 -3.24 18.97 -12.19
N SER A 69 -3.44 18.15 -11.16
CA SER A 69 -2.92 18.37 -9.83
C SER A 69 -1.41 18.15 -9.77
N PRO A 70 -0.66 18.99 -9.03
CA PRO A 70 0.80 18.84 -8.91
C PRO A 70 1.19 17.58 -8.13
N VAL A 71 0.37 17.12 -7.20
CA VAL A 71 0.63 15.90 -6.42
C VAL A 71 -0.32 14.78 -6.87
N ILE A 72 0.23 13.59 -7.11
CA ILE A 72 -0.51 12.38 -7.43
C ILE A 72 -0.18 11.29 -6.42
N LEU A 73 -1.21 10.78 -5.74
CA LEU A 73 -1.12 9.61 -4.87
C LEU A 73 -1.43 8.36 -5.71
N LEU A 74 -0.45 7.49 -5.91
CA LEU A 74 -0.61 6.27 -6.68
C LEU A 74 -0.66 5.04 -5.77
N TYR A 75 -1.69 4.20 -5.95
CA TYR A 75 -1.83 2.90 -5.28
C TYR A 75 -1.98 1.78 -6.30
N CYS A 76 -0.95 0.95 -6.45
CA CYS A 76 -0.94 -0.23 -7.29
C CYS A 76 0.22 -1.15 -6.90
N SER A 77 0.23 -2.38 -7.40
CA SER A 77 1.43 -3.24 -7.27
C SER A 77 2.62 -2.64 -8.02
N LYS A 78 3.84 -3.10 -7.70
CA LYS A 78 5.07 -2.70 -8.38
C LYS A 78 5.04 -2.93 -9.89
N ASP A 79 4.51 -4.07 -10.33
CA ASP A 79 4.44 -4.42 -11.75
C ASP A 79 3.45 -3.51 -12.50
N GLU A 80 2.29 -3.24 -11.89
CA GLU A 80 1.31 -2.31 -12.46
C GLU A 80 1.84 -0.86 -12.47
N ALA A 81 2.67 -0.48 -11.49
CA ALA A 81 3.28 0.84 -11.40
C ALA A 81 4.21 1.12 -12.58
N ALA A 82 5.00 0.13 -13.00
CA ALA A 82 5.91 0.29 -14.13
C ALA A 82 5.13 0.72 -15.39
N TYR A 83 4.03 0.02 -15.69
CA TYR A 83 3.15 0.36 -16.81
C TYR A 83 2.46 1.73 -16.64
N ILE A 84 1.88 2.02 -15.47
CA ILE A 84 1.18 3.29 -15.23
C ILE A 84 2.14 4.48 -15.34
N LEU A 85 3.36 4.35 -14.83
CA LEU A 85 4.37 5.41 -14.84
C LEU A 85 5.02 5.58 -16.22
N GLU A 86 5.13 4.50 -17.01
CA GLU A 86 5.49 4.59 -18.42
C GLU A 86 4.45 5.40 -19.22
N GLU A 87 3.17 5.12 -19.01
CA GLU A 87 2.08 5.87 -19.65
C GLU A 87 2.02 7.31 -19.16
N ALA A 88 2.23 7.55 -17.87
CA ALA A 88 2.33 8.91 -17.33
C ALA A 88 3.50 9.68 -17.94
N ARG A 89 4.64 9.01 -18.20
CA ARG A 89 5.81 9.59 -18.85
C ARG A 89 5.53 9.98 -20.29
N SER A 90 4.81 9.15 -21.05
CA SER A 90 4.42 9.46 -22.44
C SER A 90 3.52 10.70 -22.54
N LEU A 91 2.77 10.99 -21.46
CA LEU A 91 1.91 12.17 -21.31
C LEU A 91 2.60 13.39 -20.68
N GLY A 92 3.87 13.28 -20.29
CA GLY A 92 4.61 14.36 -19.62
C GLY A 92 4.22 14.58 -18.16
N LEU A 93 3.53 13.63 -17.53
CA LEU A 93 3.06 13.70 -16.14
C LEU A 93 4.11 13.26 -15.11
N THR A 94 5.35 12.99 -15.52
CA THR A 94 6.45 12.56 -14.64
C THR A 94 7.63 13.53 -14.59
N GLY A 95 7.51 14.67 -15.28
CA GLY A 95 8.52 15.72 -15.27
C GLY A 95 8.40 16.66 -14.06
N PHE A 96 9.22 17.71 -14.07
CA PHE A 96 9.15 18.78 -13.07
C PHE A 96 7.75 19.42 -13.07
N GLY A 97 7.15 19.54 -11.88
CA GLY A 97 5.78 20.01 -11.70
C GLY A 97 4.80 18.92 -11.27
N TYR A 98 5.20 17.64 -11.38
CA TYR A 98 4.44 16.51 -10.87
C TYR A 98 5.21 15.74 -9.81
N ILE A 99 4.54 15.44 -8.70
CA ILE A 99 5.09 14.70 -7.56
C ILE A 99 4.25 13.43 -7.39
N TRP A 100 4.88 12.28 -7.63
CA TRP A 100 4.26 10.98 -7.42
C TRP A 100 4.61 10.48 -6.03
N ILE A 101 3.59 10.26 -5.19
CA ILE A 101 3.75 9.67 -3.86
C ILE A 101 3.10 8.28 -3.85
N VAL A 102 3.87 7.28 -3.44
CA VAL A 102 3.44 5.87 -3.49
C VAL A 102 3.64 5.16 -2.15
N PRO A 103 2.85 4.13 -1.82
CA PRO A 103 3.12 3.26 -0.68
C PRO A 103 4.25 2.27 -0.96
N SER A 104 4.77 1.67 0.11
CA SER A 104 5.83 0.65 0.09
C SER A 104 5.55 -0.51 -0.88
N LEU A 105 4.29 -0.95 -1.01
CA LEU A 105 3.92 -2.06 -1.89
C LEU A 105 4.16 -1.76 -3.38
N THR A 106 4.12 -0.48 -3.76
CA THR A 106 4.36 -0.01 -5.12
C THR A 106 5.85 0.08 -5.40
N THR A 107 6.65 0.43 -4.40
CA THR A 107 8.12 0.46 -4.52
C THR A 107 8.74 -0.94 -4.43
N GLY A 108 8.19 -1.80 -3.56
CA GLY A 108 8.77 -3.10 -3.22
C GLY A 108 10.20 -2.96 -2.72
N ASN A 109 11.08 -3.86 -3.15
CA ASN A 109 12.52 -3.76 -2.85
C ASN A 109 13.15 -2.55 -3.58
N PRO A 110 13.72 -1.57 -2.86
CA PRO A 110 14.36 -0.39 -3.45
C PRO A 110 15.65 -0.69 -4.22
N ASP A 111 16.33 -1.80 -3.93
CA ASP A 111 17.54 -2.22 -4.65
C ASP A 111 17.25 -2.62 -6.11
N ILE A 112 15.99 -2.92 -6.42
CA ILE A 112 15.54 -3.33 -7.75
C ILE A 112 14.51 -2.30 -8.23
N THR A 113 14.97 -1.16 -8.73
CA THR A 113 14.07 -0.09 -9.20
C THR A 113 13.88 -0.16 -10.72
N PRO A 114 12.64 -0.26 -11.24
CA PRO A 114 12.38 -0.22 -12.67
C PRO A 114 12.76 1.13 -13.32
N ASP A 115 13.19 1.11 -14.58
CA ASP A 115 13.58 2.32 -15.33
C ASP A 115 12.39 3.26 -15.61
N GLU A 116 11.16 2.75 -15.53
CA GLU A 116 9.91 3.50 -15.68
C GLU A 116 9.64 4.43 -14.49
N PHE A 117 10.28 4.18 -13.34
CA PHE A 117 10.04 4.96 -12.12
C PHE A 117 10.69 6.34 -12.26
N PRO A 118 9.93 7.43 -12.07
CA PRO A 118 10.46 8.76 -12.32
C PRO A 118 11.37 9.23 -11.19
N ALA A 119 12.39 10.01 -11.57
CA ALA A 119 13.22 10.72 -10.60
C ALA A 119 12.34 11.68 -9.77
N GLY A 120 12.54 11.69 -8.45
CA GLY A 120 11.73 12.50 -7.53
C GLY A 120 10.43 11.85 -7.07
N MET A 121 10.16 10.59 -7.44
CA MET A 121 9.08 9.81 -6.81
C MET A 121 9.35 9.64 -5.31
N ILE A 122 8.32 9.88 -4.49
CA ILE A 122 8.37 9.74 -3.03
C ILE A 122 7.68 8.44 -2.65
N SER A 123 8.33 7.61 -1.84
CA SER A 123 7.72 6.40 -1.29
C SER A 123 7.65 6.45 0.22
N VAL A 124 6.53 5.97 0.78
CA VAL A 124 6.42 5.67 2.21
C VAL A 124 6.69 4.17 2.38
N SER A 125 7.95 3.84 2.71
CA SER A 125 8.41 2.47 2.89
C SER A 125 8.39 2.02 4.36
N TYR A 126 8.22 0.72 4.59
CA TYR A 126 8.51 0.06 5.88
C TYR A 126 9.81 -0.75 5.83
N ASP A 127 10.46 -0.78 4.66
CA ASP A 127 11.73 -1.47 4.46
C ASP A 127 12.86 -0.54 4.90
N ASP A 128 12.93 -0.34 6.22
CA ASP A 128 13.88 0.59 6.81
C ASP A 128 15.28 -0.02 6.92
N TRP A 129 16.27 0.82 6.63
CA TRP A 129 17.69 0.49 6.72
C TRP A 129 18.17 0.29 8.16
N ASP A 130 17.48 0.88 9.14
CA ASP A 130 17.78 0.74 10.57
C ASP A 130 17.07 -0.45 11.23
N TYR A 131 16.25 -1.20 10.48
CA TYR A 131 15.59 -2.41 10.94
C TYR A 131 16.03 -3.65 10.14
N PRO A 132 17.23 -4.18 10.41
CA PRO A 132 17.84 -5.27 9.63
C PRO A 132 17.14 -6.62 9.84
N LEU A 133 17.43 -7.58 8.95
CA LEU A 133 16.81 -8.90 8.95
C LEU A 133 16.99 -9.65 10.29
N GLU A 134 18.16 -9.54 10.91
CA GLU A 134 18.46 -10.18 12.20
C GLU A 134 17.54 -9.66 13.30
N ALA A 135 17.26 -8.35 13.31
CA ALA A 135 16.33 -7.74 14.24
C ALA A 135 14.89 -8.20 13.95
N ARG A 136 14.48 -8.24 12.68
CA ARG A 136 13.15 -8.74 12.26
C ARG A 136 12.92 -10.18 12.70
N VAL A 137 13.92 -11.06 12.55
CA VAL A 137 13.85 -12.47 12.97
C VAL A 137 13.77 -12.59 14.48
N ARG A 138 14.61 -11.84 15.22
CA ARG A 138 14.59 -11.83 16.68
C ARG A 138 13.23 -11.38 17.21
N ASP A 139 12.68 -10.31 16.65
CA ASP A 139 11.42 -9.74 17.09
C ASP A 139 10.24 -10.67 16.72
N GLY A 140 10.29 -11.31 15.55
CA GLY A 140 9.35 -12.36 15.16
C GLY A 140 9.36 -13.56 16.13
N LEU A 141 10.55 -14.03 16.54
CA LEU A 141 10.68 -15.06 17.56
C LEU A 141 10.13 -14.59 18.91
N GLY A 142 10.39 -13.34 19.28
CA GLY A 142 9.86 -12.71 20.49
C GLY A 142 8.33 -12.71 20.51
N ILE A 143 7.68 -12.36 19.40
CA ILE A 143 6.21 -12.37 19.27
C ILE A 143 5.66 -13.79 19.46
N ILE A 144 6.21 -14.78 18.74
CA ILE A 144 5.72 -16.17 18.78
C ILE A 144 5.90 -16.77 20.18
N THR A 145 7.09 -16.61 20.77
CA THR A 145 7.39 -17.17 22.10
C THR A 145 6.59 -16.50 23.22
N THR A 146 6.39 -15.19 23.14
CA THR A 146 5.56 -14.45 24.10
C THR A 146 4.11 -14.89 24.01
N ALA A 147 3.57 -15.03 22.79
CA ALA A 147 2.22 -15.52 22.58
C ALA A 147 2.03 -16.96 23.10
N ALA A 148 3.00 -17.84 22.84
CA ALA A 148 2.97 -19.22 23.35
C ALA A 148 3.02 -19.29 24.88
N ALA A 149 3.87 -18.47 25.52
CA ALA A 149 3.95 -18.39 26.97
C ALA A 149 2.65 -17.84 27.59
N ALA A 150 2.04 -16.82 26.97
CA ALA A 150 0.76 -16.28 27.38
C ALA A 150 -0.36 -17.32 27.25
N MET A 151 -0.41 -18.06 26.14
CA MET A 151 -1.39 -19.11 25.90
C MET A 151 -1.24 -20.26 26.90
N LEU A 152 -0.02 -20.73 27.15
CA LEU A 152 0.24 -21.78 28.15
C LEU A 152 -0.20 -21.35 29.55
N LYS A 153 0.01 -20.06 29.90
CA LYS A 153 -0.39 -19.52 31.20
C LYS A 153 -1.91 -19.42 31.35
N GLU A 154 -2.62 -19.04 30.29
CA GLU A 154 -4.07 -18.82 30.32
C GLU A 154 -4.87 -20.12 30.14
N PHE A 155 -4.45 -21.00 29.23
CA PHE A 155 -5.20 -22.19 28.83
C PHE A 155 -4.59 -23.51 29.32
N GLY A 156 -3.34 -23.50 29.78
CA GLY A 156 -2.64 -24.69 30.27
C GLY A 156 -2.04 -25.58 29.17
N ASP A 157 -2.19 -25.20 27.90
CA ASP A 157 -1.63 -25.90 26.75
C ASP A 157 -1.17 -24.93 25.64
N ILE A 158 -0.45 -25.48 24.65
CA ILE A 158 -0.06 -24.79 23.41
C ILE A 158 -0.55 -25.67 22.24
N PRO A 159 -1.13 -25.11 21.16
CA PRO A 159 -1.63 -25.88 20.04
C PRO A 159 -0.56 -26.75 19.41
N GLU A 160 -0.86 -28.03 19.24
CA GLU A 160 0.02 -28.94 18.51
C GLU A 160 0.11 -28.56 17.04
N ALA A 161 1.32 -28.66 16.48
CA ALA A 161 1.54 -28.41 15.07
C ALA A 161 0.78 -29.43 14.22
N LYS A 162 0.19 -28.97 13.11
CA LYS A 162 -0.46 -29.86 12.15
C LYS A 162 0.59 -30.78 11.52
N THR A 163 0.27 -32.07 11.46
CA THR A 163 1.16 -33.12 10.92
C THR A 163 1.09 -33.23 9.39
N SER A 164 0.05 -32.68 8.75
CA SER A 164 -0.13 -32.68 7.30
C SER A 164 -1.03 -31.54 6.83
N CYS A 165 -0.76 -31.01 5.64
CA CYS A 165 -1.62 -30.05 4.95
C CYS A 165 -2.76 -30.71 4.16
N TYR A 166 -2.75 -32.05 4.01
CA TYR A 166 -3.73 -32.80 3.19
C TYR A 166 -4.86 -33.44 4.02
N GLY A 167 -4.89 -33.22 5.33
CA GLY A 167 -5.92 -33.74 6.23
C GLY A 167 -7.25 -32.98 6.14
N GLN A 168 -8.32 -33.56 6.71
CA GLN A 168 -9.59 -32.83 6.85
C GLN A 168 -9.41 -31.61 7.77
N MET A 169 -10.05 -30.48 7.43
CA MET A 169 -10.09 -29.31 8.30
C MET A 169 -10.77 -29.70 9.63
N GLU A 170 -9.98 -29.82 10.69
CA GLU A 170 -10.54 -29.96 12.03
C GLU A 170 -11.33 -28.71 12.40
N LYS A 171 -12.52 -28.90 12.98
CA LYS A 171 -13.29 -27.79 13.56
C LYS A 171 -12.48 -27.24 14.74
N THR A 172 -11.86 -26.08 14.55
CA THR A 172 -11.14 -25.37 15.60
C THR A 172 -12.08 -25.16 16.78
N LYS A 173 -11.77 -25.75 17.95
CA LYS A 173 -12.34 -25.28 19.22
C LYS A 173 -11.73 -23.90 19.47
N LEU A 174 -12.39 -22.86 18.98
CA LEU A 174 -12.03 -21.50 19.31
C LEU A 174 -12.13 -21.35 20.84
N PRO A 175 -11.13 -20.75 21.51
CA PRO A 175 -11.27 -20.41 22.91
C PRO A 175 -12.49 -19.47 23.05
N PRO A 176 -13.33 -19.64 24.09
CA PRO A 176 -14.55 -18.86 24.25
C PRO A 176 -14.32 -17.34 24.31
N SER A 177 -13.09 -16.90 24.61
CA SER A 177 -12.65 -15.50 24.59
C SER A 177 -12.52 -14.89 23.19
N ALA A 178 -12.50 -15.69 22.11
CA ALA A 178 -12.44 -15.18 20.73
C ALA A 178 -13.76 -14.58 20.22
N LEU A 179 -14.82 -14.56 21.04
CA LEU A 179 -16.17 -14.10 20.68
C LEU A 179 -16.67 -12.86 21.43
N HIS A 180 -15.84 -12.20 22.22
CA HIS A 180 -16.25 -10.94 22.84
C HIS A 180 -16.08 -9.75 21.87
N LYS A 181 -17.20 -9.38 21.24
CA LYS A 181 -17.49 -8.02 20.75
C LYS A 181 -17.94 -7.14 21.91
#